data_AF-A0A1H7VT47-F1
#
_entry.id   AF-A0A1H7VT47-F1
#
_cell.length_a   1.000
_cell.length_b   1.000
_cell.length_c   1.000
_cell.angle_alpha   90.00
_cell.angle_beta   90.00
_cell.angle_gamma   90.00
#
_symmetry.space_group_name_H-M   'P 1'
#
loop_
_entity.id
_entity.type
_entity.pdbx_description
1 polymer ?
#
loop_
_entity_poly.entity_id
_entity_poly.type
_entity_poly.pdbx_seq_one_letter_code
_entity_poly.pdbx_strand_id
1 'polypeptide(L)'
;MAIDDDRHAIREELEELKKNGARRQELSIHACKRLFFDLGIRPSMATVRELTQTGSASDIPKDIELFWQRIRTASKVRIGAGTLPPTLQEKAGELLGALFDEALAHAHTAFEAERADLDADRTKAAQDVRDAEARRAAADEILQRSEARAEAAWTRVRELESQLAASAAQGVFHHDGLQTTVRKLEAENEALHKRIDTEQATNASLRDRIDALHEDMRKSTEHYAQQIKDALAEAERRVKPMLVELDSLRSMASTWQAGQREASRKEFDFIQQLASAKARADRLDAQLRERSDEIDALTRQVTRLRGQQNVDASVAAVLCELAAAGRLNEEELARIGTAVDGHVELPAHCPKCRDGEPELSQVGEHYELSCPECEHSSGAGNSRLEAVTRFLQGNGEPTVA
;
A
#
# COMPACT_ATOMS: atom_id res chain seq x y z
N MET A 1 -51.68 -105.00 44.32
CA MET A 1 -53.02 -104.56 43.89
C MET A 1 -54.02 -105.71 43.83
N ALA A 2 -53.69 -106.89 43.28
CA ALA A 2 -54.65 -108.00 43.11
C ALA A 2 -55.33 -108.55 44.39
N ILE A 3 -54.61 -108.72 45.51
CA ILE A 3 -55.14 -109.41 46.70
C ILE A 3 -56.28 -108.63 47.40
N ASP A 4 -56.23 -107.30 47.40
CA ASP A 4 -57.27 -106.48 48.04
C ASP A 4 -58.56 -106.42 47.20
N ASP A 5 -58.42 -106.42 45.87
CA ASP A 5 -59.53 -106.49 44.93
C ASP A 5 -60.28 -107.83 45.08
N ASP A 6 -59.54 -108.94 45.19
CA ASP A 6 -60.12 -110.27 45.40
C ASP A 6 -60.82 -110.40 46.76
N ARG A 7 -60.28 -109.77 47.82
CA ARG A 7 -60.94 -109.72 49.14
C ARG A 7 -62.24 -108.92 49.08
N HIS A 8 -62.31 -107.88 48.26
CA HIS A 8 -63.53 -107.10 48.08
C HIS A 8 -64.60 -107.92 47.34
N ALA A 9 -64.23 -108.64 46.29
CA ALA A 9 -65.13 -109.54 45.57
C ALA A 9 -65.72 -110.63 46.49
N ILE A 10 -64.89 -111.24 47.35
CA ILE A 10 -65.36 -112.25 48.33
C ILE A 10 -66.36 -111.65 49.33
N ARG A 11 -66.19 -110.38 49.75
CA ARG A 11 -67.16 -109.72 50.62
C ARG A 11 -68.50 -109.48 49.93
N GLU A 12 -68.48 -109.11 48.66
CA GLU A 12 -69.70 -108.92 47.86
C GLU A 12 -70.47 -110.24 47.69
N GLU A 13 -69.77 -111.33 47.35
CA GLU A 13 -70.34 -112.69 47.28
C GLU A 13 -70.98 -113.11 48.62
N LEU A 14 -70.31 -112.83 49.73
CA LEU A 14 -70.83 -113.16 51.07
C LEU A 14 -72.06 -112.32 51.43
N GLU A 15 -72.11 -111.05 51.04
CA GLU A 15 -73.29 -110.20 51.24
C GLU A 15 -74.47 -110.62 50.35
N GLU A 16 -74.22 -111.12 49.13
CA GLU A 16 -75.25 -111.73 48.29
C GLU A 16 -75.79 -113.04 48.90
N LEU A 17 -74.91 -113.92 49.38
CA LEU A 17 -75.31 -115.14 50.07
C LEU A 17 -76.15 -114.85 51.32
N LYS A 18 -75.79 -113.80 52.05
CA LYS A 18 -76.53 -113.32 53.22
C LYS A 18 -77.91 -112.77 52.85
N LYS A 19 -78.03 -112.02 51.75
CA LYS A 19 -79.33 -111.56 51.20
C LYS A 19 -80.22 -112.73 50.75
N ASN A 20 -79.61 -113.81 50.26
CA ASN A 20 -80.30 -115.03 49.85
C ASN A 20 -80.66 -115.96 51.04
N GLY A 21 -80.43 -115.53 52.28
CA GLY A 21 -80.84 -116.25 53.50
C GLY A 21 -79.88 -117.36 53.94
N ALA A 22 -78.61 -117.35 53.48
CA ALA A 22 -77.61 -118.34 53.89
C ALA A 22 -77.38 -118.30 55.41
N ARG A 23 -77.19 -119.48 56.00
CA ARG A 23 -76.94 -119.59 57.45
C ARG A 23 -75.53 -119.12 57.78
N ARG A 24 -75.34 -118.61 59.00
CA ARG A 24 -74.04 -118.09 59.46
C ARG A 24 -72.87 -119.09 59.31
N GLN A 25 -73.11 -120.39 59.53
CA GLN A 25 -72.12 -121.45 59.30
C GLN A 25 -71.72 -121.56 57.81
N GLU A 26 -72.67 -121.42 56.89
CA GLU A 26 -72.44 -121.50 55.45
C GLU A 26 -71.58 -120.32 54.97
N LEU A 27 -71.82 -119.12 55.50
CA LEU A 27 -71.00 -117.93 55.25
C LEU A 27 -69.54 -118.14 55.70
N SER A 28 -69.33 -118.67 56.90
CA SER A 28 -67.97 -118.96 57.40
C SER A 28 -67.25 -120.05 56.60
N ILE A 29 -67.95 -121.11 56.19
CA ILE A 29 -67.36 -122.18 55.38
C ILE A 29 -67.05 -121.66 53.96
N HIS A 30 -67.91 -120.80 53.40
CA HIS A 30 -67.68 -120.17 52.10
C HIS A 30 -66.46 -119.25 52.13
N ALA A 31 -66.35 -118.40 53.15
CA ALA A 31 -65.16 -117.56 53.36
C ALA A 31 -63.88 -118.39 53.52
N CYS A 32 -63.93 -119.50 54.27
CA CYS A 32 -62.78 -120.41 54.40
C CYS A 32 -62.35 -121.01 53.06
N LYS A 33 -63.32 -121.38 52.20
CA LYS A 33 -63.04 -121.91 50.86
C LYS A 33 -62.35 -120.87 49.99
N ARG A 34 -62.90 -119.64 49.92
CA ARG A 34 -62.34 -118.60 49.05
C ARG A 34 -60.95 -118.16 49.50
N LEU A 35 -60.76 -117.96 50.82
CA LEU A 35 -59.45 -117.67 51.41
C LEU A 35 -58.42 -118.75 51.06
N PHE A 36 -58.78 -120.03 51.20
CA PHE A 36 -57.84 -121.12 51.02
C PHE A 36 -57.55 -121.44 49.55
N PHE A 37 -58.58 -121.52 48.70
CA PHE A 37 -58.43 -121.96 47.31
C PHE A 37 -58.06 -120.84 46.34
N ASP A 38 -58.56 -119.63 46.55
CA ASP A 38 -58.32 -118.53 45.60
C ASP A 38 -57.13 -117.67 46.02
N LEU A 39 -57.01 -117.36 47.32
CA LEU A 39 -55.95 -116.49 47.83
C LEU A 39 -54.73 -117.25 48.38
N GLY A 40 -54.82 -118.56 48.56
CA GLY A 40 -53.77 -119.36 49.21
C GLY A 40 -53.53 -118.99 50.68
N ILE A 41 -54.45 -118.25 51.30
CA ILE A 41 -54.34 -117.78 52.69
C ILE A 41 -55.01 -118.80 53.62
N ARG A 42 -54.28 -119.22 54.66
CA ARG A 42 -54.83 -120.11 55.70
C ARG A 42 -56.00 -119.42 56.42
N PRO A 43 -57.22 -119.99 56.44
CA PRO A 43 -58.34 -119.41 57.16
C PRO A 43 -58.03 -119.32 58.65
N SER A 44 -58.18 -118.12 59.21
CA SER A 44 -57.98 -117.82 60.63
C SER A 44 -59.23 -117.15 61.19
N MET A 45 -59.34 -117.14 62.52
CA MET A 45 -60.43 -116.44 63.20
C MET A 45 -60.58 -114.98 62.78
N ALA A 46 -59.46 -114.27 62.66
CA ALA A 46 -59.45 -112.86 62.29
C ALA A 46 -59.89 -112.67 60.84
N THR A 47 -59.32 -113.42 59.90
CA THR A 47 -59.59 -113.26 58.46
C THR A 47 -61.00 -113.68 58.08
N VAL A 48 -61.55 -114.73 58.70
CA VAL A 48 -62.94 -115.16 58.44
C VAL A 48 -63.92 -114.17 59.04
N ARG A 49 -63.69 -113.68 60.27
CA ARG A 49 -64.56 -112.68 60.91
C ARG A 49 -64.60 -111.35 60.15
N GLU A 50 -63.45 -110.94 59.61
CA GLU A 50 -63.33 -109.72 58.82
C GLU A 50 -64.15 -109.79 57.51
N LEU A 51 -64.24 -110.97 56.90
CA LEU A 51 -65.00 -111.19 55.67
C LEU A 51 -66.50 -111.42 55.92
N THR A 52 -66.87 -112.19 56.95
CA THR A 52 -68.29 -112.52 57.19
C THR A 52 -69.02 -111.49 58.05
N GLN A 53 -68.29 -110.65 58.80
CA GLN A 53 -68.80 -109.65 59.75
C GLN A 53 -69.85 -110.20 60.75
N THR A 54 -69.93 -111.52 60.90
CA THR A 54 -70.99 -112.24 61.63
C THR A 54 -70.43 -113.49 62.31
N GLY A 55 -70.85 -113.73 63.56
CA GLY A 55 -70.46 -114.89 64.37
C GLY A 55 -69.84 -114.52 65.73
N SER A 56 -70.05 -115.37 66.73
CA SER A 56 -69.41 -115.28 68.05
C SER A 56 -67.95 -115.71 67.96
N ALA A 57 -67.11 -115.22 68.89
CA ALA A 57 -65.73 -115.65 69.07
C ALA A 57 -65.59 -117.16 69.30
N SER A 58 -66.64 -117.84 69.77
CA SER A 58 -66.68 -119.29 70.02
C SER A 58 -67.04 -120.15 68.81
N ASP A 59 -67.70 -119.58 67.80
CA ASP A 59 -68.35 -120.39 66.76
C ASP A 59 -67.57 -120.42 65.45
N ILE A 60 -66.83 -119.35 65.13
CA ILE A 60 -65.97 -119.29 63.95
C ILE A 60 -64.83 -120.35 64.00
N PRO A 61 -64.21 -120.68 65.16
CA PRO A 61 -63.20 -121.74 65.20
C PRO A 61 -63.78 -123.11 64.85
N LYS A 62 -65.01 -123.39 65.30
CA LYS A 62 -65.71 -124.66 65.02
C LYS A 62 -66.00 -124.82 63.53
N ASP A 63 -66.37 -123.75 62.85
CA ASP A 63 -66.62 -123.80 61.41
C ASP A 63 -65.33 -123.92 60.59
N ILE A 64 -64.25 -123.27 61.02
CA ILE A 64 -62.91 -123.47 60.45
C ILE A 64 -62.47 -124.93 60.63
N GLU A 65 -62.70 -125.51 61.82
CA GLU A 65 -62.39 -126.91 62.09
C GLU A 65 -63.22 -127.86 61.25
N LEU A 66 -64.52 -127.60 61.10
CA LEU A 66 -65.41 -128.35 60.21
C LEU A 66 -64.98 -128.26 58.75
N PHE A 67 -64.54 -127.08 58.29
CA PHE A 67 -63.95 -126.89 56.95
C PHE A 67 -62.70 -127.76 56.78
N TRP A 68 -61.76 -127.72 57.72
CA TRP A 68 -60.55 -128.55 57.68
C TRP A 68 -60.85 -130.04 57.78
N GLN A 69 -61.89 -130.44 58.54
CA GLN A 69 -62.34 -131.81 58.61
C GLN A 69 -62.93 -132.27 57.27
N ARG A 70 -63.72 -131.43 56.60
CA ARG A 70 -64.24 -131.68 55.24
C ARG A 70 -63.12 -131.77 54.20
N ILE A 71 -62.15 -130.86 54.21
CA ILE A 71 -60.98 -130.94 53.32
C ILE A 71 -60.21 -132.23 53.60
N ARG A 72 -59.87 -132.53 54.85
CA ARG A 72 -59.16 -133.78 55.20
C ARG A 72 -59.94 -135.03 54.79
N THR A 73 -61.27 -134.98 54.79
CA THR A 73 -62.12 -136.11 54.39
C THR A 73 -62.18 -136.25 52.87
N ALA A 74 -62.21 -135.13 52.13
CA ALA A 74 -62.23 -135.10 50.67
C ALA A 74 -60.84 -135.32 50.03
N SER A 75 -59.77 -134.87 50.70
CA SER A 75 -58.37 -135.01 50.28
C SER A 75 -57.73 -136.32 50.71
N LYS A 76 -58.48 -137.20 51.39
CA LYS A 76 -58.07 -138.59 51.56
C LYS A 76 -58.06 -139.24 50.18
N VAL A 77 -56.89 -139.24 49.54
CA VAL A 77 -56.49 -140.39 48.73
C VAL A 77 -56.73 -141.61 49.62
N ARG A 78 -57.73 -142.42 49.30
CA ARG A 78 -57.93 -143.72 49.94
C ARG A 78 -56.72 -144.58 49.59
N ILE A 79 -55.64 -144.45 50.35
CA ILE A 79 -54.81 -145.61 50.64
C ILE A 79 -55.73 -146.46 51.49
N GLY A 80 -56.40 -147.43 50.85
CA GLY A 80 -57.31 -148.34 51.52
C GLY A 80 -56.61 -148.92 52.74
N ALA A 81 -57.37 -149.11 53.81
CA ALA A 81 -56.92 -149.78 55.01
C ALA A 81 -56.39 -151.18 54.67
N GLY A 82 -55.11 -151.24 54.34
CA GLY A 82 -54.23 -152.37 54.47
C GLY A 82 -53.06 -151.81 55.25
N THR A 83 -52.89 -152.27 56.48
CA THR A 83 -51.70 -152.00 57.28
C THR A 83 -50.47 -152.20 56.41
N LEU A 84 -49.81 -151.12 55.99
CA LEU A 84 -48.47 -151.23 55.43
C LEU A 84 -47.64 -151.87 56.56
N PRO A 85 -46.94 -153.00 56.30
CA PRO A 85 -46.02 -153.57 57.28
C PRO A 85 -45.09 -152.46 57.81
N PRO A 86 -44.84 -152.38 59.12
CA PRO A 86 -44.03 -151.31 59.72
C PRO A 86 -42.64 -151.19 59.07
N THR A 87 -42.11 -152.33 58.62
CA THR A 87 -40.85 -152.42 57.88
C THR A 87 -40.86 -151.73 56.51
N LEU A 88 -42.01 -151.67 55.83
CA LEU A 88 -42.15 -150.92 54.57
C LEU A 88 -42.37 -149.43 54.82
N GLN A 89 -43.02 -149.07 55.93
CA GLN A 89 -43.23 -147.68 56.32
C GLN A 89 -41.92 -147.01 56.75
N GLU A 90 -41.08 -147.70 57.53
CA GLU A 90 -39.74 -147.22 57.93
C GLU A 90 -38.85 -147.02 56.70
N LYS A 91 -38.76 -148.01 55.81
CA LYS A 91 -37.96 -147.90 54.57
C LYS A 91 -38.45 -146.80 53.63
N ALA A 92 -39.76 -146.60 53.54
CA ALA A 92 -40.32 -145.49 52.76
C ALA A 92 -40.02 -144.13 53.40
N GLY A 93 -40.05 -144.03 54.74
CA GLY A 93 -39.65 -142.84 55.48
C GLY A 93 -38.17 -142.50 55.34
N GLU A 94 -37.30 -143.51 55.40
CA GLU A 94 -35.85 -143.37 55.15
C GLU A 94 -35.56 -142.90 53.72
N LEU A 95 -36.21 -143.50 52.72
CA LEU A 95 -36.05 -143.07 51.32
C LEU A 95 -36.53 -141.64 51.11
N LEU A 96 -37.69 -141.28 51.69
CA LEU A 96 -38.22 -139.91 51.61
C LEU A 96 -37.33 -138.91 52.33
N GLY A 97 -36.73 -139.29 53.47
CA GLY A 97 -35.74 -138.48 54.18
C GLY A 97 -34.49 -138.24 53.34
N ALA A 98 -33.91 -139.30 52.76
CA ALA A 98 -32.75 -139.18 51.88
C ALA A 98 -33.02 -138.32 50.64
N LEU A 99 -34.18 -138.51 49.99
CA LEU A 99 -34.59 -137.67 48.86
C LEU A 99 -34.80 -136.20 49.26
N PHE A 100 -35.32 -135.96 50.47
CA PHE A 100 -35.50 -134.60 51.00
C PHE A 100 -34.15 -133.93 51.30
N ASP A 101 -33.21 -134.65 51.91
CA ASP A 101 -31.87 -134.15 52.19
C ASP A 101 -31.10 -133.85 50.90
N GLU A 102 -31.22 -134.70 49.88
CA GLU A 102 -30.59 -134.49 48.57
C GLU A 102 -31.24 -133.34 47.81
N ALA A 103 -32.57 -133.19 47.89
CA ALA A 103 -33.27 -132.03 47.35
C ALA A 103 -32.88 -130.73 48.07
N LEU A 104 -32.70 -130.76 49.40
CA LEU A 104 -32.21 -129.61 50.18
C LEU A 104 -30.77 -129.25 49.80
N ALA A 105 -29.88 -130.24 49.69
CA ALA A 105 -28.50 -130.01 49.25
C ALA A 105 -28.46 -129.38 47.85
N HIS A 106 -29.24 -129.91 46.91
CA HIS A 106 -29.37 -129.33 45.58
C HIS A 106 -29.92 -127.89 45.63
N ALA A 107 -30.99 -127.64 46.38
CA ALA A 107 -31.56 -126.30 46.54
C ALA A 107 -30.56 -125.31 47.14
N HIS A 108 -29.78 -125.72 48.15
CA HIS A 108 -28.72 -124.88 48.73
C HIS A 108 -27.61 -124.58 47.71
N THR A 109 -27.14 -125.57 46.96
CA THR A 109 -26.11 -125.34 45.93
C THR A 109 -26.60 -124.43 44.80
N ALA A 110 -27.85 -124.61 44.34
CA ALA A 110 -28.45 -123.74 43.33
C ALA A 110 -28.63 -122.31 43.86
N PHE A 111 -29.08 -122.15 45.10
CA PHE A 111 -29.24 -120.84 45.73
C PHE A 111 -27.91 -120.10 45.92
N GLU A 112 -26.86 -120.79 46.38
CA GLU A 112 -25.53 -120.18 46.50
C GLU A 112 -24.94 -119.81 45.13
N ALA A 113 -25.19 -120.61 44.08
CA ALA A 113 -24.80 -120.27 42.71
C ALA A 113 -25.54 -119.04 42.19
N GLU A 114 -26.87 -118.99 42.33
CA GLU A 114 -27.67 -117.80 41.96
C GLU A 114 -27.24 -116.56 42.74
N ARG A 115 -26.90 -116.71 44.02
CA ARG A 115 -26.41 -115.61 44.85
C ARG A 115 -25.06 -115.10 44.36
N ALA A 116 -24.14 -115.99 44.02
CA ALA A 116 -22.84 -115.62 43.46
C ALA A 116 -22.98 -114.91 42.11
N ASP A 117 -23.89 -115.37 41.24
CA ASP A 117 -24.17 -114.74 39.95
C ASP A 117 -24.77 -113.33 40.13
N LEU A 118 -25.73 -113.17 41.06
CA LEU A 118 -26.32 -111.86 41.39
C LEU A 118 -25.29 -110.88 41.97
N ASP A 119 -24.38 -111.35 42.83
CA ASP A 119 -23.30 -110.51 43.36
C ASP A 119 -22.29 -110.13 42.26
N ALA A 120 -21.99 -111.03 41.33
CA ALA A 120 -21.16 -110.74 40.16
C ALA A 120 -21.82 -109.70 39.24
N ASP A 121 -23.11 -109.86 38.93
CA ASP A 121 -23.86 -108.89 38.12
C ASP A 121 -23.98 -107.54 38.81
N ARG A 122 -24.17 -107.51 40.13
CA ARG A 122 -24.22 -106.28 40.92
C ARG A 122 -22.88 -105.54 40.88
N THR A 123 -21.76 -106.25 41.03
CA THR A 123 -20.43 -105.63 40.98
C THR A 123 -20.11 -105.12 39.58
N LYS A 124 -20.47 -105.87 38.54
CA LYS A 124 -20.34 -105.45 37.14
C LYS A 124 -21.17 -104.20 36.83
N ALA A 125 -22.45 -104.20 37.20
CA ALA A 125 -23.32 -103.04 37.02
C ALA A 125 -22.80 -101.81 37.78
N ALA A 126 -22.26 -101.98 38.99
CA ALA A 126 -21.65 -100.89 39.75
C ALA A 126 -20.37 -100.34 39.09
N GLN A 127 -19.58 -101.19 38.43
CA GLN A 127 -18.42 -100.77 37.64
C GLN A 127 -18.87 -100.02 36.38
N ASP A 128 -19.85 -100.55 35.64
CA ASP A 128 -20.39 -99.93 34.43
C ASP A 128 -20.96 -98.52 34.72
N VAL A 129 -21.65 -98.34 35.86
CA VAL A 129 -22.15 -97.03 36.30
C VAL A 129 -21.00 -96.06 36.58
N ARG A 130 -19.95 -96.48 37.31
CA ARG A 130 -18.79 -95.63 37.60
C ARG A 130 -18.06 -95.22 36.33
N ASP A 131 -17.90 -96.14 35.38
CA ASP A 131 -17.26 -95.87 34.10
C ASP A 131 -18.10 -94.90 33.26
N ALA A 132 -19.42 -95.05 33.26
CA ALA A 132 -20.33 -94.12 32.59
C ALA A 132 -20.29 -92.72 33.23
N GLU A 133 -20.24 -92.62 34.55
CA GLU A 133 -20.09 -91.35 35.27
C GLU A 133 -18.74 -90.67 34.97
N ALA A 134 -17.65 -91.44 34.94
CA ALA A 134 -16.33 -90.93 34.58
C ALA A 134 -16.29 -90.41 33.13
N ARG A 135 -16.89 -91.15 32.18
CA ARG A 135 -17.01 -90.71 30.79
C ARG A 135 -17.88 -89.46 30.65
N ARG A 136 -18.98 -89.37 31.40
CA ARG A 136 -19.84 -88.18 31.42
C ARG A 136 -19.08 -86.97 31.94
N ALA A 137 -18.40 -87.10 33.08
CA ALA A 137 -17.61 -86.01 33.65
C ALA A 137 -16.50 -85.53 32.70
N ALA A 138 -15.82 -86.44 32.00
CA ALA A 138 -14.82 -86.07 31.00
C ALA A 138 -15.44 -85.34 29.80
N ALA A 139 -16.61 -85.78 29.33
CA ALA A 139 -17.33 -85.12 28.24
C ALA A 139 -17.82 -83.72 28.64
N ASP A 140 -18.35 -83.57 29.86
CA ASP A 140 -18.80 -82.29 30.41
C ASP A 140 -17.63 -81.30 30.52
N GLU A 141 -16.45 -81.76 30.97
CA GLU A 141 -15.26 -80.90 31.05
C GLU A 141 -14.79 -80.46 29.66
N ILE A 142 -14.81 -81.34 28.67
CA ILE A 142 -14.47 -81.00 27.28
C ILE A 142 -15.48 -79.98 26.73
N LEU A 143 -16.78 -80.18 26.99
CA LEU A 143 -17.83 -79.26 26.57
C LEU A 143 -17.62 -77.87 27.18
N GLN A 144 -17.43 -77.79 28.50
CA GLN A 144 -17.18 -76.51 29.20
C GLN A 144 -15.93 -75.80 28.66
N ARG A 145 -14.83 -76.54 28.40
CA ARG A 145 -13.62 -75.96 27.78
C ARG A 145 -13.90 -75.46 26.37
N SER A 146 -14.74 -76.15 25.60
CA SER A 146 -15.10 -75.72 24.24
C SER A 146 -16.01 -74.50 24.24
N GLU A 147 -16.97 -74.42 25.15
CA GLU A 147 -17.86 -73.28 25.34
C GLU A 147 -17.07 -72.04 25.78
N ALA A 148 -16.18 -72.17 26.77
CA ALA A 148 -15.32 -71.08 27.20
C ALA A 148 -14.41 -70.56 26.06
N ARG A 149 -13.89 -71.46 25.21
CA ARG A 149 -13.13 -71.07 24.02
C ARG A 149 -14.00 -70.36 22.98
N ALA A 150 -15.23 -70.80 22.78
CA ALA A 150 -16.18 -70.17 21.86
C ALA A 150 -16.56 -68.76 22.36
N GLU A 151 -16.84 -68.59 23.65
CA GLU A 151 -17.12 -67.28 24.25
C GLU A 151 -15.93 -66.32 24.14
N ALA A 152 -14.71 -66.81 24.40
CA ALA A 152 -13.48 -66.04 24.20
C ALA A 152 -13.28 -65.62 22.73
N ALA A 153 -13.59 -66.52 21.79
CA ALA A 153 -13.55 -66.20 20.36
C ALA A 153 -14.61 -65.15 19.98
N TRP A 154 -15.83 -65.27 20.48
CA TRP A 154 -16.92 -64.31 20.23
C TRP A 154 -16.64 -62.92 20.80
N THR A 155 -16.09 -62.85 22.01
CA THR A 155 -15.66 -61.57 22.59
C THR A 155 -14.55 -60.92 21.76
N ARG A 156 -13.58 -61.72 21.29
CA ARG A 156 -12.53 -61.22 20.40
C ARG A 156 -13.07 -60.75 19.05
N VAL A 157 -14.03 -61.46 18.45
CA VAL A 157 -14.69 -61.05 17.21
C VAL A 157 -15.40 -59.71 17.40
N ARG A 158 -16.18 -59.54 18.48
CA ARG A 158 -16.84 -58.26 18.77
C ARG A 158 -15.85 -57.11 18.98
N GLU A 159 -14.74 -57.37 19.66
CA GLU A 159 -13.68 -56.38 19.84
C GLU A 159 -13.08 -55.97 18.48
N LEU A 160 -12.75 -56.94 17.62
CA LEU A 160 -12.22 -56.67 16.28
C LEU A 160 -13.24 -55.94 15.39
N GLU A 161 -14.52 -56.30 15.44
CA GLU A 161 -15.60 -55.60 14.74
C GLU A 161 -15.70 -54.15 15.20
N SER A 162 -15.59 -53.89 16.52
CA SER A 162 -15.61 -52.52 17.06
C SER A 162 -14.39 -51.71 16.61
N GLN A 163 -13.20 -52.32 16.57
CA GLN A 163 -11.97 -51.70 16.09
C GLN A 163 -12.05 -51.41 14.58
N LEU A 164 -12.63 -52.33 13.81
CA LEU A 164 -12.85 -52.15 12.38
C LEU A 164 -13.85 -51.02 12.12
N ALA A 165 -14.95 -50.97 12.85
CA ALA A 165 -15.93 -49.89 12.74
C ALA A 165 -15.31 -48.52 13.12
N ALA A 166 -14.50 -48.47 14.18
CA ALA A 166 -13.81 -47.25 14.59
C ALA A 166 -12.78 -46.79 13.55
N SER A 167 -11.97 -47.71 13.00
CA SER A 167 -10.99 -47.37 11.96
C SER A 167 -11.64 -46.98 10.63
N ALA A 168 -12.74 -47.63 10.25
CA ALA A 168 -13.54 -47.25 9.10
C ALA A 168 -14.14 -45.85 9.26
N ALA A 169 -14.71 -45.54 10.43
CA ALA A 169 -15.22 -44.20 10.73
C ALA A 169 -14.12 -43.14 10.65
N GLN A 170 -12.96 -43.38 11.28
CA GLN A 170 -11.79 -42.50 11.17
C GLN A 170 -11.36 -42.31 9.71
N GLY A 171 -11.31 -43.39 8.92
CA GLY A 171 -11.00 -43.34 7.49
C GLY A 171 -11.95 -42.45 6.69
N VAL A 172 -13.25 -42.54 6.95
CA VAL A 172 -14.27 -41.67 6.34
C VAL A 172 -14.07 -40.21 6.75
N PHE A 173 -13.86 -39.92 8.04
CA PHE A 173 -13.60 -38.55 8.50
C PHE A 173 -12.31 -37.96 7.90
N HIS A 174 -11.24 -38.74 7.82
CA HIS A 174 -10.00 -38.31 7.18
C HIS A 174 -10.18 -38.07 5.69
N HIS A 175 -10.93 -38.95 5.00
CA HIS A 175 -11.20 -38.80 3.58
C HIS A 175 -12.06 -37.56 3.29
N ASP A 176 -13.12 -37.32 4.05
CA ASP A 176 -13.95 -36.12 3.94
C ASP A 176 -13.14 -34.85 4.27
N GLY A 177 -12.33 -34.89 5.33
CA GLY A 177 -11.39 -33.82 5.66
C GLY A 177 -10.45 -33.51 4.50
N LEU A 178 -9.83 -34.52 3.89
CA LEU A 178 -8.97 -34.34 2.71
C LEU A 178 -9.76 -33.78 1.52
N GLN A 179 -10.93 -34.30 1.20
CA GLN A 179 -11.77 -33.79 0.12
C GLN A 179 -12.15 -32.32 0.32
N THR A 180 -12.51 -31.91 1.54
CA THR A 180 -12.82 -30.50 1.82
C THR A 180 -11.59 -29.61 1.67
N THR A 181 -10.40 -30.06 2.09
CA THR A 181 -9.15 -29.31 1.87
C THR A 181 -8.78 -29.19 0.40
N VAL A 182 -8.94 -30.27 -0.38
CA VAL A 182 -8.71 -30.26 -1.83
C VAL A 182 -9.64 -29.26 -2.50
N ARG A 183 -10.94 -29.30 -2.19
CA ARG A 183 -11.91 -28.33 -2.74
C ARG A 183 -11.57 -26.88 -2.40
N LYS A 184 -11.06 -26.62 -1.18
CA LYS A 184 -10.59 -25.27 -0.79
C LYS A 184 -9.39 -24.84 -1.61
N LEU A 185 -8.39 -25.71 -1.76
CA LEU A 185 -7.18 -25.43 -2.53
C LEU A 185 -7.47 -25.25 -4.03
N GLU A 186 -8.42 -26.01 -4.58
CA GLU A 186 -8.89 -25.83 -5.96
C GLU A 186 -9.56 -24.48 -6.14
N ALA A 187 -10.44 -24.07 -5.21
CA ALA A 187 -11.08 -22.77 -5.24
C ALA A 187 -10.08 -21.61 -5.10
N GLU A 188 -9.08 -21.75 -4.24
CA GLU A 188 -7.99 -20.78 -4.08
C GLU A 188 -7.11 -20.69 -5.34
N ASN A 189 -6.75 -21.82 -5.95
CA ASN A 189 -6.01 -21.84 -7.22
C ASN A 189 -6.79 -21.14 -8.33
N GLU A 190 -8.09 -21.43 -8.46
CA GLU A 190 -8.95 -20.80 -9.45
C GLU A 190 -9.05 -19.27 -9.23
N ALA A 191 -9.14 -18.84 -7.96
CA ALA A 191 -9.12 -17.42 -7.62
C ALA A 191 -7.77 -16.76 -7.95
N LEU A 192 -6.66 -17.44 -7.70
CA LEU A 192 -5.32 -16.95 -8.04
C LEU A 192 -5.10 -16.88 -9.56
N HIS A 193 -5.53 -17.88 -10.32
CA HIS A 193 -5.49 -17.84 -11.78
C HIS A 193 -6.28 -16.66 -12.33
N LYS A 194 -7.51 -16.44 -11.85
CA LYS A 194 -8.29 -15.25 -12.24
C LYS A 194 -7.57 -13.95 -11.94
N ARG A 195 -6.92 -13.84 -10.78
CA ARG A 195 -6.14 -12.64 -10.43
C ARG A 195 -4.96 -12.46 -11.39
N ILE A 196 -4.22 -13.53 -11.68
CA ILE A 196 -3.12 -13.49 -12.64
C ILE A 196 -3.62 -13.05 -14.02
N ASP A 197 -4.72 -13.61 -14.51
CA ASP A 197 -5.30 -13.24 -15.80
C ASP A 197 -5.72 -11.76 -15.84
N THR A 198 -6.34 -11.26 -14.76
CA THR A 198 -6.68 -9.83 -14.65
C THR A 198 -5.45 -8.95 -14.66
N GLU A 199 -4.39 -9.31 -13.92
CA GLU A 199 -3.14 -8.55 -13.89
C GLU A 199 -2.38 -8.62 -15.23
N GLN A 200 -2.46 -9.74 -15.94
CA GLN A 200 -1.90 -9.86 -17.27
C GLN A 200 -2.65 -8.98 -18.27
N ALA A 201 -3.99 -8.94 -18.19
CA ALA A 201 -4.82 -8.07 -19.03
C ALA A 201 -4.56 -6.58 -18.75
N THR A 202 -4.45 -6.17 -17.48
CA THR A 202 -4.12 -4.79 -17.12
C THR A 202 -2.72 -4.42 -17.61
N ASN A 203 -1.72 -5.29 -17.44
CA ASN A 203 -0.36 -5.07 -17.94
C ASN A 203 -0.32 -4.96 -19.47
N ALA A 204 -1.08 -5.79 -20.19
CA ALA A 204 -1.19 -5.70 -21.64
C ALA A 204 -1.78 -4.33 -22.05
N SER A 205 -2.87 -3.90 -21.41
CA SER A 205 -3.47 -2.59 -21.67
C SER A 205 -2.53 -1.42 -21.36
N LEU A 206 -1.73 -1.52 -20.29
CA LEU A 206 -0.73 -0.50 -19.96
C LEU A 206 0.40 -0.44 -21.00
N ARG A 207 0.85 -1.59 -21.52
CA ARG A 207 1.84 -1.64 -22.60
C ARG A 207 1.30 -0.99 -23.87
N ASP A 208 0.08 -1.34 -24.28
CA ASP A 208 -0.56 -0.73 -25.45
C ASP A 208 -0.68 0.80 -25.30
N ARG A 209 -1.00 1.28 -24.08
CA ARG A 209 -1.07 2.72 -23.79
C ARG A 209 0.30 3.40 -23.82
N ILE A 210 1.35 2.75 -23.33
CA ILE A 210 2.73 3.25 -23.43
C ILE A 210 3.14 3.36 -24.89
N ASP A 211 2.86 2.34 -25.70
CA ASP A 211 3.19 2.34 -27.13
C ASP A 211 2.43 3.44 -27.88
N ALA A 212 1.14 3.64 -27.58
CA ALA A 212 0.37 4.76 -28.12
C ALA A 212 0.96 6.12 -27.74
N LEU A 213 1.34 6.32 -26.48
CA LEU A 213 1.98 7.56 -26.02
C LEU A 213 3.34 7.80 -26.67
N HIS A 214 4.14 6.75 -26.86
CA HIS A 214 5.42 6.85 -27.57
C HIS A 214 5.23 7.23 -29.03
N GLU A 215 4.21 6.69 -29.69
CA GLU A 215 3.89 7.02 -31.07
C GLU A 215 3.39 8.47 -31.21
N ASP A 216 2.51 8.92 -30.32
CA ASP A 216 2.05 10.31 -30.28
C ASP A 216 3.20 11.28 -29.98
N MET A 217 4.09 10.91 -29.05
CA MET A 217 5.32 11.65 -28.79
C MET A 217 6.18 11.75 -30.05
N ARG A 218 6.45 10.64 -30.75
CA ARG A 218 7.21 10.66 -32.01
C ARG A 218 6.58 11.59 -33.04
N LYS A 219 5.30 11.42 -33.33
CA LYS A 219 4.55 12.28 -34.27
C LYS A 219 4.62 13.75 -33.87
N SER A 220 4.43 14.07 -32.60
CA SER A 220 4.50 15.45 -32.12
C SER A 220 5.92 16.02 -32.26
N THR A 221 6.96 15.25 -31.93
CA THR A 221 8.35 15.68 -32.08
C THR A 221 8.75 15.87 -33.54
N GLU A 222 8.31 14.99 -34.45
CA GLU A 222 8.49 15.13 -35.89
C GLU A 222 7.77 16.37 -36.42
N HIS A 223 6.53 16.59 -35.96
CA HIS A 223 5.75 17.76 -36.33
C HIS A 223 6.42 19.07 -35.86
N TYR A 224 6.86 19.14 -34.60
CA TYR A 224 7.58 20.32 -34.09
C TYR A 224 8.92 20.52 -34.80
N ALA A 225 9.68 19.46 -35.06
CA ALA A 225 10.92 19.55 -35.81
C ALA A 225 10.67 20.10 -37.22
N GLN A 226 9.60 19.67 -37.88
CA GLN A 226 9.20 20.17 -39.18
C GLN A 226 8.77 21.65 -39.11
N GLN A 227 7.94 22.03 -38.15
CA GLN A 227 7.56 23.43 -37.94
C GLN A 227 8.78 24.33 -37.69
N ILE A 228 9.74 23.89 -36.89
CA ILE A 228 10.99 24.65 -36.62
C ILE A 228 11.80 24.78 -37.91
N LYS A 229 11.97 23.69 -38.68
CA LYS A 229 12.67 23.73 -39.97
C LYS A 229 12.01 24.70 -40.94
N ASP A 230 10.69 24.66 -41.06
CA ASP A 230 9.94 25.52 -41.97
C ASP A 230 10.01 27.00 -41.51
N ALA A 231 9.90 27.26 -40.21
CA ALA A 231 10.06 28.60 -39.65
C ALA A 231 11.49 29.15 -39.84
N LEU A 232 12.52 28.31 -39.66
CA LEU A 232 13.91 28.69 -39.94
C LEU A 232 14.13 28.98 -41.42
N ALA A 233 13.62 28.13 -42.31
CA ALA A 233 13.72 28.35 -43.75
C ALA A 233 13.00 29.64 -44.18
N GLU A 234 11.85 29.94 -43.60
CA GLU A 234 11.12 31.19 -43.85
C GLU A 234 11.85 32.41 -43.29
N ALA A 235 12.38 32.34 -42.07
CA ALA A 235 13.22 33.39 -41.51
C ALA A 235 14.47 33.63 -42.37
N GLU A 236 15.11 32.57 -42.84
CA GLU A 236 16.26 32.64 -43.75
C GLU A 236 15.89 33.31 -45.09
N ARG A 237 14.72 32.99 -45.67
CA ARG A 237 14.20 33.65 -46.88
C ARG A 237 13.97 35.16 -46.68
N ARG A 238 13.55 35.60 -45.48
CA ARG A 238 13.33 37.03 -45.17
C ARG A 238 14.63 37.77 -44.86
N VAL A 239 15.53 37.14 -44.10
CA VAL A 239 16.77 37.76 -43.62
C VAL A 239 17.82 37.84 -44.72
N LYS A 240 17.94 36.85 -45.61
CA LYS A 240 18.94 36.86 -46.70
C LYS A 240 18.87 38.12 -47.58
N PRO A 241 17.70 38.52 -48.14
CA PRO A 241 17.57 39.77 -48.89
C PRO A 241 17.94 41.00 -48.07
N MET A 242 17.48 41.09 -46.82
CA MET A 242 17.81 42.21 -45.93
C MET A 242 19.31 42.30 -45.64
N LEU A 243 20.01 41.17 -45.49
CA LEU A 243 21.47 41.17 -45.33
C LEU A 243 22.18 41.66 -46.59
N VAL A 244 21.70 41.26 -47.78
CA VAL A 244 22.22 41.76 -49.06
C VAL A 244 21.96 43.26 -49.21
N GLU A 245 20.76 43.74 -48.84
CA GLU A 245 20.43 45.16 -48.81
C GLU A 245 21.33 45.91 -47.83
N LEU A 246 21.53 45.39 -46.61
CA LEU A 246 22.42 45.99 -45.61
C LEU A 246 23.86 46.06 -46.11
N ASP A 247 24.36 45.03 -46.81
CA ASP A 247 25.70 45.03 -47.38
C ASP A 247 25.82 46.04 -48.52
N SER A 248 24.79 46.16 -49.38
CA SER A 248 24.76 47.19 -50.42
C SER A 248 24.71 48.61 -49.83
N LEU A 249 23.94 48.84 -48.75
CA LEU A 249 23.92 50.10 -48.01
C LEU A 249 25.27 50.39 -47.33
N ARG A 250 25.94 49.37 -46.75
CA ARG A 250 27.29 49.52 -46.19
C ARG A 250 28.31 49.87 -47.26
N SER A 251 28.24 49.22 -48.41
CA SER A 251 29.08 49.53 -49.57
C SER A 251 28.84 50.96 -50.06
N MET A 252 27.58 51.36 -50.19
CA MET A 252 27.20 52.73 -50.57
C MET A 252 27.64 53.78 -49.54
N ALA A 253 27.52 53.48 -48.24
CA ALA A 253 28.01 54.36 -47.18
C ALA A 253 29.55 54.46 -47.22
N SER A 254 30.26 53.37 -47.50
CA SER A 254 31.72 53.36 -47.66
C SER A 254 32.16 54.20 -48.86
N THR A 255 31.52 54.05 -50.02
CA THR A 255 31.83 54.86 -51.20
C THR A 255 31.46 56.33 -50.99
N TRP A 256 30.35 56.62 -50.32
CA TRP A 256 29.97 57.98 -49.94
C TRP A 256 30.98 58.60 -48.97
N GLN A 257 31.42 57.88 -47.94
CA GLN A 257 32.47 58.34 -47.02
C GLN A 257 33.81 58.57 -47.74
N ALA A 258 34.19 57.70 -48.68
CA ALA A 258 35.38 57.88 -49.51
C ALA A 258 35.25 59.14 -50.38
N GLY A 259 34.09 59.34 -51.03
CA GLY A 259 33.78 60.53 -51.79
C GLY A 259 33.77 61.81 -50.94
N GLN A 260 33.22 61.76 -49.72
CA GLN A 260 33.24 62.86 -48.76
C GLN A 260 34.67 63.23 -48.37
N ARG A 261 35.54 62.24 -48.13
CA ARG A 261 36.97 62.47 -47.86
C ARG A 261 37.70 63.06 -49.06
N GLU A 262 37.39 62.61 -50.27
CA GLU A 262 37.98 63.16 -51.49
C GLU A 262 37.51 64.60 -51.75
N ALA A 263 36.22 64.89 -51.54
CA ALA A 263 35.68 66.24 -51.59
C ALA A 263 36.33 67.14 -50.53
N SER A 264 36.46 66.68 -49.29
CA SER A 264 37.14 67.40 -48.21
C SER A 264 38.63 67.66 -48.55
N ARG A 265 39.30 66.73 -49.23
CA ARG A 265 40.67 66.94 -49.75
C ARG A 265 40.71 68.02 -50.82
N LYS A 266 39.80 67.97 -51.80
CA LYS A 266 39.69 69.01 -52.84
C LYS A 266 39.36 70.37 -52.24
N GLU A 267 38.47 70.44 -51.26
CA GLU A 267 38.16 71.67 -50.50
C GLU A 267 39.40 72.19 -49.78
N PHE A 268 40.17 71.32 -49.11
CA PHE A 268 41.42 71.71 -48.47
C PHE A 268 42.44 72.22 -49.49
N ASP A 269 42.57 71.58 -50.64
CA ASP A 269 43.43 72.04 -51.74
C ASP A 269 42.97 73.40 -52.29
N PHE A 270 41.65 73.63 -52.43
CA PHE A 270 41.11 74.94 -52.80
C PHE A 270 41.39 76.01 -51.74
N ILE A 271 41.28 75.67 -50.45
CA ILE A 271 41.65 76.58 -49.36
C ILE A 271 43.14 76.92 -49.42
N GLN A 272 44.02 75.95 -49.69
CA GLN A 272 45.44 76.22 -49.89
C GLN A 272 45.70 77.12 -51.09
N GLN A 273 45.01 76.88 -52.22
CA GLN A 273 45.12 77.74 -53.40
C GLN A 273 44.65 79.17 -53.09
N LEU A 274 43.53 79.33 -52.39
CA LEU A 274 43.03 80.63 -51.92
C LEU A 274 44.01 81.32 -50.96
N ALA A 275 44.60 80.59 -50.02
CA ALA A 275 45.63 81.13 -49.13
C ALA A 275 46.87 81.60 -49.91
N SER A 276 47.30 80.84 -50.92
CA SER A 276 48.41 81.23 -51.81
C SER A 276 48.07 82.45 -52.68
N ALA A 277 46.81 82.60 -53.10
CA ALA A 277 46.34 83.76 -53.84
C ALA A 277 46.24 84.99 -52.93
N LYS A 278 45.72 84.82 -51.71
CA LYS A 278 45.67 85.87 -50.69
C LYS A 278 47.08 86.35 -50.32
N ALA A 279 48.03 85.46 -50.10
CA ALA A 279 49.43 85.82 -49.83
C ALA A 279 50.13 86.53 -51.02
N ARG A 280 49.63 86.35 -52.26
CA ARG A 280 50.06 87.13 -53.42
C ARG A 280 49.41 88.52 -53.43
N ALA A 281 48.11 88.61 -53.13
CA ALA A 281 47.39 89.87 -53.00
C ALA A 281 47.98 90.74 -51.87
N ASP A 282 48.19 90.17 -50.68
CA ASP A 282 48.77 90.88 -49.53
C ASP A 282 50.19 91.42 -49.85
N ARG A 283 50.97 90.71 -50.69
CA ARG A 283 52.28 91.20 -51.19
C ARG A 283 52.13 92.38 -52.15
N LEU A 284 51.16 92.35 -53.04
CA LEU A 284 50.87 93.48 -53.94
C LEU A 284 50.34 94.69 -53.15
N ASP A 285 49.51 94.48 -52.13
CA ASP A 285 49.04 95.54 -51.23
C ASP A 285 50.19 96.18 -50.45
N ALA A 286 51.17 95.40 -49.99
CA ALA A 286 52.36 95.92 -49.35
C ALA A 286 53.19 96.80 -50.31
N GLN A 287 53.35 96.37 -51.58
CA GLN A 287 54.02 97.18 -52.61
C GLN A 287 53.26 98.46 -52.93
N LEU A 288 51.92 98.44 -52.95
CA LEU A 288 51.09 99.63 -53.15
C LEU A 288 51.23 100.63 -52.01
N ARG A 289 51.32 100.16 -50.76
CA ARG A 289 51.56 101.01 -49.59
C ARG A 289 52.93 101.66 -49.65
N GLU A 290 53.97 100.91 -49.97
CA GLU A 290 55.34 101.43 -50.13
C GLU A 290 55.41 102.52 -51.21
N ARG A 291 54.74 102.30 -52.36
CA ARG A 291 54.64 103.32 -53.42
C ARG A 291 53.81 104.55 -53.02
N SER A 292 52.80 104.37 -52.17
CA SER A 292 51.99 105.49 -51.67
C SER A 292 52.76 106.33 -50.65
N ASP A 293 53.52 105.68 -49.75
CA ASP A 293 54.38 106.35 -48.79
C ASP A 293 55.50 107.17 -49.48
N GLU A 294 56.05 106.67 -50.60
CA GLU A 294 56.97 107.43 -51.45
C GLU A 294 56.33 108.71 -52.03
N ILE A 295 55.06 108.64 -52.47
CA ILE A 295 54.31 109.81 -52.99
C ILE A 295 54.05 110.84 -51.88
N ASP A 296 53.70 110.39 -50.68
CA ASP A 296 53.44 111.28 -49.54
C ASP A 296 54.72 111.97 -49.03
N ALA A 297 55.88 111.31 -49.13
CA ALA A 297 57.17 111.90 -48.80
C ALA A 297 57.55 113.01 -49.80
N LEU A 298 57.34 112.80 -51.10
CA LEU A 298 57.60 113.80 -52.15
C LEU A 298 56.67 115.02 -52.02
N THR A 299 55.40 114.79 -51.65
CA THR A 299 54.41 115.86 -51.47
C THR A 299 54.74 116.79 -50.30
N ARG A 300 55.30 116.24 -49.20
CA ARG A 300 55.77 117.01 -48.04
C ARG A 300 57.01 117.87 -48.33
N GLN A 301 57.87 117.47 -49.26
CA GLN A 301 59.04 118.26 -49.67
C GLN A 301 58.65 119.52 -50.46
N VAL A 302 57.61 119.45 -51.31
CA VAL A 302 57.15 120.58 -52.13
C VAL A 302 56.44 121.65 -51.28
N THR A 303 55.70 121.25 -50.25
CA THR A 303 54.99 122.18 -49.36
C THR A 303 55.93 123.00 -48.47
N ARG A 304 57.07 122.43 -48.05
CA ARG A 304 58.06 123.13 -47.20
C ARG A 304 58.79 124.27 -47.92
N LEU A 305 59.06 124.12 -49.22
CA LEU A 305 59.83 125.10 -50.00
C LEU A 305 59.01 126.36 -50.38
N ARG A 306 57.68 126.33 -50.31
CA ARG A 306 56.81 127.46 -50.68
C ARG A 306 56.54 128.46 -49.55
N GLY A 307 56.77 128.11 -48.29
CA GLY A 307 56.42 128.94 -47.12
C GLY A 307 57.44 130.02 -46.72
N GLN A 308 58.62 130.10 -47.35
CA GLN A 308 59.78 130.86 -46.84
C GLN A 308 60.15 132.13 -47.65
N GLN A 309 59.27 132.70 -48.49
CA GLN A 309 59.68 133.72 -49.47
C GLN A 309 59.19 135.17 -49.27
N ASN A 310 58.36 135.51 -48.25
CA ASN A 310 57.62 136.78 -48.34
C ASN A 310 58.03 137.98 -47.47
N VAL A 311 58.80 137.88 -46.37
CA VAL A 311 59.34 139.07 -45.66
C VAL A 311 60.66 138.73 -44.93
N ASP A 312 61.62 139.66 -44.96
CA ASP A 312 62.91 139.53 -44.29
C ASP A 312 62.79 139.83 -42.78
N ALA A 313 63.32 138.94 -41.94
CA ALA A 313 63.06 138.89 -40.50
C ALA A 313 63.52 140.13 -39.71
N SER A 314 64.48 140.89 -40.25
CA SER A 314 65.01 142.11 -39.62
C SER A 314 64.06 143.31 -39.72
N VAL A 315 63.30 143.42 -40.82
CA VAL A 315 62.30 144.49 -41.03
C VAL A 315 61.06 144.23 -40.18
N ALA A 316 60.70 142.96 -40.01
CA ALA A 316 59.59 142.53 -39.17
C ALA A 316 59.75 142.94 -37.68
N ALA A 317 60.97 142.82 -37.14
CA ALA A 317 61.26 143.14 -35.74
C ALA A 317 61.09 144.64 -35.43
N VAL A 318 61.55 145.53 -36.32
CA VAL A 318 61.44 146.99 -36.14
C VAL A 318 59.98 147.45 -36.15
N LEU A 319 59.15 146.86 -37.02
CA LEU A 319 57.72 147.17 -37.08
C LEU A 319 57.00 146.72 -35.81
N CYS A 320 57.38 145.57 -35.21
CA CYS A 320 56.81 145.12 -33.95
C CYS A 320 57.19 146.02 -32.76
N GLU A 321 58.43 146.52 -32.69
CA GLU A 321 58.88 147.44 -31.63
C GLU A 321 58.17 148.81 -31.69
N LEU A 322 58.01 149.37 -32.90
CA LEU A 322 57.29 150.64 -33.09
C LEU A 322 55.82 150.54 -32.70
N ALA A 323 55.21 149.39 -32.97
CA ALA A 323 53.83 149.07 -32.63
C ALA A 323 53.64 148.96 -31.10
N ALA A 324 54.55 148.28 -30.40
CA ALA A 324 54.52 148.13 -28.94
C ALA A 324 54.74 149.47 -28.20
N ALA A 325 55.53 150.39 -28.76
CA ALA A 325 55.78 151.71 -28.18
C ALA A 325 54.63 152.72 -28.38
N GLY A 326 53.52 152.33 -29.01
CA GLY A 326 52.35 153.19 -29.26
C GLY A 326 52.59 154.31 -30.26
N ARG A 327 53.61 154.17 -31.13
CA ARG A 327 53.98 155.19 -32.12
C ARG A 327 53.34 154.99 -33.49
N LEU A 328 52.65 153.87 -33.70
CA LEU A 328 51.87 153.59 -34.90
C LEU A 328 50.40 153.88 -34.63
N ASN A 329 49.79 154.66 -35.51
CA ASN A 329 48.36 154.92 -35.48
C ASN A 329 47.58 153.77 -36.18
N GLU A 330 46.26 153.68 -35.97
CA GLU A 330 45.44 152.57 -36.49
C GLU A 330 45.50 152.45 -38.03
N GLU A 331 45.63 153.55 -38.75
CA GLU A 331 45.78 153.52 -40.22
C GLU A 331 47.11 152.91 -40.68
N GLU A 332 48.19 153.11 -39.93
CA GLU A 332 49.51 152.54 -40.22
C GLU A 332 49.53 151.02 -39.95
N LEU A 333 48.86 150.55 -38.89
CA LEU A 333 48.73 149.13 -38.59
C LEU A 333 47.88 148.39 -39.63
N ALA A 334 46.81 149.00 -40.13
CA ALA A 334 45.98 148.43 -41.17
C ALA A 334 46.73 148.26 -42.51
N ARG A 335 47.68 149.15 -42.85
CA ARG A 335 48.48 149.03 -44.09
C ARG A 335 49.54 147.93 -44.02
N ILE A 336 50.06 147.65 -42.83
CA ILE A 336 51.03 146.56 -42.63
C ILE A 336 50.34 145.20 -42.79
N GLY A 337 49.07 145.08 -42.38
CA GLY A 337 48.25 143.89 -42.59
C GLY A 337 48.90 142.63 -42.05
N THR A 338 48.66 141.48 -42.70
CA THR A 338 49.16 140.16 -42.27
C THR A 338 50.60 139.86 -42.70
N ALA A 339 51.27 140.81 -43.37
CA ALA A 339 52.60 140.60 -43.95
C ALA A 339 53.67 140.23 -42.91
N VAL A 340 53.47 140.65 -41.66
CA VAL A 340 54.39 140.40 -40.54
C VAL A 340 53.86 139.38 -39.53
N ASP A 341 52.66 138.83 -39.74
CA ASP A 341 51.97 137.99 -38.74
C ASP A 341 52.75 136.71 -38.38
N GLY A 342 53.55 136.19 -39.32
CA GLY A 342 54.47 135.07 -39.07
C GLY A 342 55.63 135.39 -38.10
N HIS A 343 55.82 136.66 -37.77
CA HIS A 343 56.87 137.17 -36.88
C HIS A 343 56.31 137.82 -35.60
N VAL A 344 54.98 137.87 -35.41
CA VAL A 344 54.33 138.47 -34.23
C VAL A 344 54.23 137.46 -33.10
N GLU A 345 55.02 137.69 -32.05
CA GLU A 345 54.95 136.93 -30.81
C GLU A 345 53.78 137.40 -29.94
N LEU A 346 53.06 136.43 -29.36
CA LEU A 346 51.92 136.71 -28.48
C LEU A 346 52.43 137.05 -27.07
N PRO A 347 51.86 138.04 -26.37
CA PRO A 347 52.24 138.34 -25.00
C PRO A 347 51.99 137.12 -24.12
N ALA A 348 53.00 136.69 -23.35
CA ALA A 348 52.85 135.52 -22.50
C ALA A 348 51.84 135.71 -21.36
N HIS A 349 51.56 136.95 -20.94
CA HIS A 349 50.70 137.25 -19.79
C HIS A 349 49.81 138.45 -20.08
N CYS A 350 48.59 138.44 -19.54
CA CYS A 350 47.63 139.52 -19.71
C CYS A 350 48.05 140.76 -18.91
N PRO A 351 48.07 141.96 -19.53
CA PRO A 351 48.47 143.19 -18.85
C PRO A 351 47.51 143.61 -17.72
N LYS A 352 46.26 143.12 -17.72
CA LYS A 352 45.20 143.51 -16.77
C LYS A 352 45.15 142.66 -15.50
N CYS A 353 45.20 141.33 -15.61
CA CYS A 353 45.16 140.42 -14.45
C CYS A 353 46.51 139.80 -14.07
N ARG A 354 47.55 139.95 -14.92
CA ARG A 354 48.90 139.35 -14.80
C ARG A 354 48.98 137.83 -14.75
N ASP A 355 47.92 137.12 -14.36
CA ASP A 355 47.90 135.66 -14.23
C ASP A 355 47.34 134.93 -15.46
N GLY A 356 46.57 135.60 -16.32
CA GLY A 356 45.97 134.96 -17.50
C GLY A 356 46.88 134.96 -18.74
N GLU A 357 47.00 133.82 -19.43
CA GLU A 357 47.66 133.71 -20.74
C GLU A 357 46.66 134.10 -21.86
N PRO A 358 46.95 135.10 -22.71
CA PRO A 358 46.03 135.52 -23.75
C PRO A 358 46.03 134.56 -24.95
N GLU A 359 44.84 134.20 -25.42
CA GLU A 359 44.64 133.34 -26.58
C GLU A 359 44.31 134.19 -27.81
N LEU A 360 45.01 133.92 -28.91
CA LEU A 360 44.70 134.49 -30.23
C LEU A 360 43.66 133.63 -30.92
N SER A 361 42.48 134.18 -31.13
CA SER A 361 41.43 133.58 -31.95
C SER A 361 41.40 134.26 -33.32
N GLN A 362 41.24 133.46 -34.38
CA GLN A 362 40.99 133.97 -35.72
C GLN A 362 39.52 133.70 -36.05
N VAL A 363 38.71 134.76 -36.07
CA VAL A 363 37.28 134.67 -36.34
C VAL A 363 37.04 135.32 -37.70
N GLY A 364 37.02 134.50 -38.75
CA GLY A 364 36.95 134.96 -40.14
C GLY A 364 38.27 135.55 -40.64
N GLU A 365 38.22 136.73 -41.26
CA GLU A 365 39.42 137.46 -41.71
C GLU A 365 40.01 138.39 -40.65
N HIS A 366 39.52 138.32 -39.40
CA HIS A 366 39.97 139.17 -38.30
C HIS A 366 40.60 138.34 -37.18
N TYR A 367 41.55 138.96 -36.48
CA TYR A 367 42.30 138.42 -35.37
C TYR A 367 41.87 139.11 -34.08
N GLU A 368 41.56 138.33 -33.05
CA GLU A 368 41.18 138.84 -31.74
C GLU A 368 41.99 138.16 -30.64
N LEU A 369 42.66 138.97 -29.83
CA LEU A 369 43.35 138.53 -28.63
C LEU A 369 42.41 138.68 -27.44
N SER A 370 42.11 137.59 -26.75
CA SER A 370 41.27 137.62 -25.56
C SER A 370 41.95 136.89 -24.40
N CYS A 371 41.81 137.44 -23.19
CA CYS A 371 42.22 136.75 -21.97
C CYS A 371 41.00 136.03 -21.37
N PRO A 372 41.00 134.69 -21.34
CA PRO A 372 39.87 133.93 -20.80
C PRO A 372 39.63 134.18 -19.30
N GLU A 373 40.64 134.62 -18.55
CA GLU A 373 40.56 134.79 -17.09
C GLU A 373 39.95 136.11 -16.62
N CYS A 374 40.08 137.20 -17.38
CA CYS A 374 39.57 138.53 -16.98
C CYS A 374 38.71 139.24 -18.02
N GLU A 375 38.36 138.53 -19.10
CA GLU A 375 37.56 139.01 -20.22
C GLU A 375 38.11 140.28 -20.89
N HIS A 376 39.41 140.58 -20.71
CA HIS A 376 40.08 141.64 -21.45
C HIS A 376 40.27 141.17 -22.90
N SER A 377 39.84 141.97 -23.87
CA SER A 377 39.99 141.67 -25.30
C SER A 377 40.57 142.88 -26.04
N SER A 378 41.36 142.61 -27.07
CA SER A 378 41.81 143.61 -28.05
C SER A 378 40.69 144.10 -28.96
N GLY A 379 39.58 143.37 -29.00
CA GLY A 379 38.61 143.43 -30.10
C GLY A 379 39.20 142.88 -31.41
N ALA A 380 38.35 142.78 -32.44
CA ALA A 380 38.74 142.32 -33.76
C ALA A 380 39.70 143.31 -34.45
N GLY A 381 40.92 142.85 -34.76
CA GLY A 381 41.91 143.53 -35.60
C GLY A 381 42.08 142.84 -36.95
N ASN A 382 42.61 143.54 -37.96
CA ASN A 382 42.82 142.99 -39.31
C ASN A 382 44.12 142.20 -39.45
N SER A 383 45.02 142.32 -38.47
CA SER A 383 46.27 141.54 -38.42
C SER A 383 46.58 141.09 -37.00
N ARG A 384 47.44 140.07 -36.89
CA ARG A 384 47.91 139.58 -35.59
C ARG A 384 48.67 140.65 -34.83
N LEU A 385 49.44 141.51 -35.53
CA LEU A 385 50.15 142.65 -34.93
C LEU A 385 49.19 143.69 -34.34
N GLU A 386 48.11 143.98 -35.06
CA GLU A 386 47.07 144.94 -34.63
C GLU A 386 46.32 144.43 -33.40
N ALA A 387 45.96 143.14 -33.37
CA ALA A 387 45.32 142.53 -32.21
C ALA A 387 46.22 142.59 -30.95
N VAL A 388 47.51 142.25 -31.10
CA VAL A 388 48.47 142.28 -29.98
C VAL A 388 48.71 143.69 -29.45
N THR A 389 48.83 144.69 -30.33
CA THR A 389 49.05 146.08 -29.91
C THR A 389 47.86 146.68 -29.17
N ARG A 390 46.63 146.49 -29.70
CA ARG A 390 45.41 146.92 -29.00
C ARG A 390 45.26 146.25 -27.64
N PHE A 391 45.59 144.96 -27.55
CA PHE A 391 45.53 144.21 -26.29
C PHE A 391 46.41 144.82 -25.18
N LEU A 392 47.61 145.27 -25.54
CA LEU A 392 48.61 145.81 -24.60
C LEU A 392 48.31 147.24 -24.12
N GLN A 393 47.54 148.04 -24.86
CA GLN A 393 47.30 149.47 -24.56
C GLN A 393 46.09 149.76 -23.66
N GLY A 394 45.18 148.80 -23.43
CA GLY A 394 43.89 149.02 -22.74
C GLY A 394 43.91 149.18 -21.19
N ASN A 395 44.91 149.85 -20.60
CA ASN A 395 45.06 150.05 -19.14
C ASN A 395 44.63 151.46 -18.66
N GLY A 396 43.54 151.55 -17.87
CA GLY A 396 43.10 152.72 -17.07
C GLY A 396 42.02 153.57 -17.75
N GLU A 397 40.82 153.80 -17.18
CA GLU A 397 40.57 154.38 -15.86
C GLU A 397 39.60 153.57 -14.95
N PRO A 398 39.81 153.60 -13.62
CA PRO A 398 38.91 153.07 -12.58
C PRO A 398 37.97 154.18 -12.03
N THR A 399 37.21 153.86 -10.97
CA THR A 399 36.29 154.70 -10.13
C THR A 399 34.84 154.89 -10.59
N VAL A 400 33.92 154.53 -9.69
CA VAL A 400 32.49 154.84 -9.72
C VAL A 400 32.33 156.27 -9.17
N ALA A 401 31.67 157.12 -9.97
CA ALA A 401 31.70 158.59 -9.94
C ALA A 401 33.02 159.20 -10.45
#